data_AF-A0A2E8BVC5-F1
#
_entry.id   AF-A0A2E8BVC5-F1
#
_cell.length_a   1.000
_cell.length_b   1.000
_cell.length_c   1.000
_cell.angle_alpha   90.00
_cell.angle_beta   90.00
_cell.angle_gamma   90.00
#
_symmetry.space_group_name_H-M   'P 1'
#
loop_
_entity.id
_entity.type
_entity.pdbx_description
1 polymer ?
#
loop_
_entity_poly.entity_id
_entity_poly.type
_entity_poly.pdbx_seq_one_letter_code
_entity_poly.pdbx_strand_id
1 'polypeptide(L)'
;MARKIKIYSDTDKGCIFFEGSTVNPKFIGTIIASVHPTRADRIIIKRTDRFQNDNISFRILFGKLHKSRVQNRDGENLVDDLGLTHQEVVDYINAQANDFQGATSVRPGLDDHPNFDLDPTSTSIIVDNGEHFGVNTIKAILGPDNLVDIVSSDFSNNNVTYFEDCPPENLQIKGSFIGGGPNDVVNALNELFTVGAFESVVISDPFSTMIADVNGVDAGYTLEGVDAIDPEGDDIFTYDGVG
;
A
#
# COMPACT_ATOMS: atom_id res chain seq x y z
N MET A 1 -37.90 -37.53 5.21
CA MET A 1 -37.34 -36.24 5.69
C MET A 1 -36.77 -35.47 4.51
N ALA A 2 -36.98 -34.16 4.41
CA ALA A 2 -36.41 -33.37 3.31
C ALA A 2 -34.89 -33.22 3.51
N ARG A 3 -34.11 -33.40 2.45
CA ARG A 3 -32.63 -33.35 2.51
C ARG A 3 -32.14 -31.97 2.94
N LYS A 4 -31.30 -31.91 3.98
CA LYS A 4 -30.64 -30.69 4.45
C LYS A 4 -29.55 -30.27 3.44
N ILE A 5 -29.27 -28.98 3.36
CA ILE A 5 -28.32 -28.38 2.42
C ILE A 5 -27.40 -27.47 3.22
N LYS A 6 -26.09 -27.72 3.16
CA LYS A 6 -25.09 -26.80 3.72
C LYS A 6 -24.80 -25.70 2.71
N ILE A 7 -24.84 -24.46 3.16
CA ILE A 7 -24.54 -23.28 2.34
C ILE A 7 -23.48 -22.47 3.07
N TYR A 8 -22.30 -22.34 2.47
CA TYR A 8 -21.17 -21.62 3.05
C TYR A 8 -20.22 -21.12 1.95
N SER A 9 -19.53 -20.00 2.21
CA SER A 9 -18.41 -19.49 1.40
C SER A 9 -17.11 -20.22 1.74
N ASP A 10 -16.27 -20.37 0.74
CA ASP A 10 -14.87 -20.72 0.85
C ASP A 10 -14.09 -19.59 0.16
N THR A 11 -13.52 -18.70 0.97
CA THR A 11 -12.80 -17.50 0.54
C THR A 11 -11.54 -17.86 -0.25
N ASP A 12 -10.83 -18.92 0.16
CA ASP A 12 -9.63 -19.42 -0.54
C ASP A 12 -9.96 -19.85 -1.98
N LYS A 13 -11.15 -20.42 -2.19
CA LYS A 13 -11.63 -20.84 -3.51
C LYS A 13 -12.48 -19.77 -4.21
N GLY A 14 -12.79 -18.67 -3.56
CA GLY A 14 -13.69 -17.62 -4.06
C GLY A 14 -15.09 -18.13 -4.44
N CYS A 15 -15.55 -19.23 -3.82
CA CYS A 15 -16.77 -19.92 -4.21
C CYS A 15 -17.70 -20.17 -3.02
N ILE A 16 -19.00 -20.10 -3.27
CA ILE A 16 -20.05 -20.56 -2.36
C ILE A 16 -20.48 -21.99 -2.73
N PHE A 17 -20.50 -22.86 -1.73
CA PHE A 17 -20.83 -24.28 -1.84
C PHE A 17 -22.29 -24.55 -1.44
N PHE A 18 -22.88 -25.57 -2.08
CA PHE A 18 -24.24 -26.04 -1.82
C PHE A 18 -24.24 -27.55 -1.57
N GLU A 19 -23.59 -28.00 -0.51
CA GLU A 19 -23.48 -29.43 -0.23
C GLU A 19 -24.83 -30.02 0.16
N GLY A 20 -25.14 -31.21 -0.35
CA GLY A 20 -26.46 -31.82 -0.19
C GLY A 20 -27.49 -31.38 -1.24
N SER A 21 -27.10 -30.54 -2.21
CA SER A 21 -27.88 -30.19 -3.40
C SER A 21 -27.23 -30.73 -4.70
N THR A 22 -27.99 -30.69 -5.80
CA THR A 22 -27.47 -30.92 -7.18
C THR A 22 -26.89 -29.65 -7.80
N VAL A 23 -26.95 -28.52 -7.09
CA VAL A 23 -26.45 -27.23 -7.54
C VAL A 23 -24.94 -27.20 -7.37
N ASN A 24 -24.21 -27.07 -8.48
CA ASN A 24 -22.77 -26.89 -8.45
C ASN A 24 -22.41 -25.59 -7.69
N PRO A 25 -21.21 -25.51 -7.07
CA PRO A 25 -20.71 -24.27 -6.47
C PRO A 25 -20.80 -23.08 -7.43
N LYS A 26 -20.91 -21.88 -6.86
CA LYS A 26 -20.96 -20.61 -7.60
C LYS A 26 -19.89 -19.68 -7.09
N PHE A 27 -19.45 -18.74 -7.92
CA PHE A 27 -18.53 -17.70 -7.46
C PHE A 27 -19.23 -16.79 -6.46
N ILE A 28 -18.48 -16.35 -5.45
CA ILE A 28 -18.93 -15.32 -4.50
C ILE A 28 -19.26 -14.04 -5.30
N GLY A 29 -20.28 -13.29 -4.87
CA GLY A 29 -20.83 -12.11 -5.53
C GLY A 29 -21.83 -12.39 -6.66
N THR A 30 -22.01 -13.66 -7.06
CA THR A 30 -22.88 -14.01 -8.21
C THR A 30 -24.28 -14.50 -7.83
N ILE A 31 -24.61 -14.53 -6.53
CA ILE A 31 -25.91 -14.97 -6.05
C ILE A 31 -26.53 -13.97 -5.08
N ILE A 32 -27.85 -14.00 -4.99
CA ILE A 32 -28.63 -13.26 -4.01
C ILE A 32 -29.78 -14.12 -3.50
N ALA A 33 -30.00 -14.08 -2.19
CA ALA A 33 -31.12 -14.71 -1.51
C ALA A 33 -32.19 -13.67 -1.15
N SER A 34 -33.46 -14.08 -1.24
CA SER A 34 -34.61 -13.28 -0.82
C SER A 34 -35.68 -14.17 -0.18
N VAL A 35 -36.52 -13.57 0.66
CA VAL A 35 -37.74 -14.22 1.16
C VAL A 35 -38.71 -14.50 0.01
N HIS A 36 -39.50 -15.57 0.11
CA HIS A 36 -40.51 -15.87 -0.90
C HIS A 36 -41.76 -14.99 -0.67
N PRO A 37 -42.26 -14.27 -1.68
CA PRO A 37 -43.26 -13.20 -1.49
C PRO A 37 -44.60 -13.69 -0.91
N THR A 38 -44.97 -14.94 -1.19
CA THR A 38 -46.27 -15.51 -0.76
C THR A 38 -46.14 -16.65 0.26
N ARG A 39 -44.93 -17.04 0.68
CA ARG A 39 -44.71 -18.22 1.53
C ARG A 39 -43.66 -17.93 2.60
N ALA A 40 -44.11 -17.71 3.83
CA ALA A 40 -43.27 -17.27 4.96
C ALA A 40 -42.15 -18.26 5.37
N ASP A 41 -42.24 -19.54 4.97
CA ASP A 41 -41.22 -20.55 5.29
C ASP A 41 -40.33 -20.89 4.09
N ARG A 42 -40.36 -20.10 3.03
CA ARG A 42 -39.64 -20.38 1.79
C ARG A 42 -38.72 -19.24 1.42
N ILE A 43 -37.50 -19.58 1.02
CA ILE A 43 -36.51 -18.66 0.47
C ILE A 43 -36.30 -18.94 -1.01
N ILE A 44 -35.93 -17.90 -1.73
CA ILE A 44 -35.56 -17.92 -3.14
C ILE A 44 -34.09 -17.54 -3.24
N ILE A 45 -33.30 -18.33 -3.96
CA ILE A 45 -31.90 -18.01 -4.28
C ILE A 45 -31.78 -17.89 -5.79
N LYS A 46 -31.26 -16.75 -6.26
CA LYS A 46 -31.10 -16.42 -7.68
C LYS A 46 -29.65 -16.08 -7.97
N ARG A 47 -29.27 -16.21 -9.23
CA ARG A 47 -27.99 -15.72 -9.75
C ARG A 47 -28.14 -14.32 -10.30
N THR A 48 -27.21 -13.43 -9.98
CA THR A 48 -27.17 -12.07 -10.50
C THR A 48 -26.42 -11.96 -11.83
N ASP A 49 -25.64 -12.98 -12.22
CA ASP A 49 -24.80 -12.96 -13.42
C ASP A 49 -25.46 -13.56 -14.68
N ARG A 50 -26.59 -14.26 -14.53
CA ARG A 50 -27.31 -14.88 -15.67
C ARG A 50 -28.81 -14.71 -15.57
N PHE A 51 -29.43 -14.46 -16.71
CA PHE A 51 -30.87 -14.46 -16.89
C PHE A 51 -31.41 -15.86 -17.18
N GLN A 52 -32.72 -16.06 -16.97
CA GLN A 52 -33.47 -17.21 -17.48
C GLN A 52 -33.68 -17.09 -18.99
N ASN A 53 -34.36 -18.07 -19.57
CA ASN A 53 -34.76 -18.07 -20.98
C ASN A 53 -35.74 -16.94 -21.35
N ASP A 54 -36.18 -16.15 -20.36
CA ASP A 54 -37.00 -14.96 -20.55
C ASP A 54 -36.18 -13.68 -20.75
N ASN A 55 -34.84 -13.75 -20.65
CA ASN A 55 -33.89 -12.62 -20.75
C ASN A 55 -34.18 -11.41 -19.83
N ILE A 56 -35.08 -11.55 -18.86
CA ILE A 56 -35.51 -10.47 -17.97
C ILE A 56 -35.32 -10.87 -16.51
N SER A 57 -35.63 -12.12 -16.16
CA SER A 57 -35.53 -12.60 -14.79
C SER A 57 -34.19 -13.28 -14.54
N PHE A 58 -33.57 -12.97 -13.41
CA PHE A 58 -32.40 -13.69 -12.92
C PHE A 58 -32.65 -15.20 -12.79
N ARG A 59 -31.63 -16.01 -13.09
CA ARG A 59 -31.71 -17.48 -13.04
C ARG A 59 -31.89 -17.96 -11.62
N ILE A 60 -33.00 -18.66 -11.37
CA ILE A 60 -33.33 -19.22 -10.06
C ILE A 60 -32.51 -20.51 -9.85
N LEU A 61 -31.77 -20.57 -8.74
CA LEU A 61 -31.10 -21.78 -8.26
C LEU A 61 -32.06 -22.60 -7.39
N PHE A 62 -32.74 -21.90 -6.47
CA PHE A 62 -33.74 -22.49 -5.60
C PHE A 62 -34.96 -21.58 -5.57
N GLY A 63 -36.11 -22.08 -6.05
CA GLY A 63 -37.34 -21.28 -6.09
C GLY A 63 -38.22 -21.39 -4.84
N LYS A 64 -38.08 -22.48 -4.07
CA LYS A 64 -38.96 -22.81 -2.93
C LYS A 64 -38.19 -23.59 -1.85
N LEU A 65 -37.00 -23.13 -1.50
CA LEU A 65 -36.19 -23.79 -0.46
C LEU A 65 -36.80 -23.49 0.92
N HIS A 66 -36.94 -24.50 1.78
CA HIS A 66 -37.45 -24.31 3.14
C HIS A 66 -36.35 -23.74 4.04
N LYS A 67 -36.66 -22.75 4.88
CA LYS A 67 -35.67 -22.13 5.79
C LYS A 67 -34.95 -23.15 6.69
N SER A 68 -35.70 -24.04 7.33
CA SER A 68 -35.15 -25.14 8.16
C SER A 68 -34.34 -26.21 7.40
N ARG A 69 -34.15 -26.10 6.09
CA ARG A 69 -33.25 -27.01 5.35
C ARG A 69 -31.83 -26.48 5.22
N VAL A 70 -31.59 -25.23 5.58
CA VAL A 70 -30.29 -24.58 5.45
C VAL A 70 -29.44 -24.89 6.69
N GLN A 71 -28.19 -25.29 6.44
CA GLN A 71 -27.18 -25.53 7.46
C GLN A 71 -25.94 -24.69 7.19
N ASN A 72 -25.16 -24.41 8.24
CA ASN A 72 -23.85 -23.79 8.12
C ASN A 72 -22.78 -24.83 7.68
N ARG A 73 -21.51 -24.39 7.62
CA ARG A 73 -20.36 -25.24 7.27
C ARG A 73 -20.23 -26.45 8.20
N ASP A 74 -20.41 -26.23 9.50
CA ASP A 74 -20.28 -27.25 10.54
C ASP A 74 -21.47 -28.24 10.53
N GLY A 75 -22.54 -27.92 9.81
CA GLY A 75 -23.72 -28.77 9.67
C GLY A 75 -24.81 -28.50 10.70
N GLU A 76 -24.71 -27.40 11.44
CA GLU A 76 -25.74 -26.91 12.35
C GLU A 76 -26.89 -26.29 11.56
N ASN A 77 -28.12 -26.58 11.97
CA ASN A 77 -29.32 -26.05 11.35
C ASN A 77 -29.52 -24.60 11.78
N LEU A 78 -29.58 -23.70 10.80
CA LEU A 78 -29.73 -22.27 11.07
C LEU A 78 -31.01 -21.94 11.87
N VAL A 79 -32.10 -22.67 11.62
CA VAL A 79 -33.38 -22.42 12.29
C VAL A 79 -33.55 -23.27 13.54
N ASP A 80 -33.22 -24.57 13.44
CA ASP A 80 -33.54 -25.53 14.51
C ASP A 80 -32.50 -25.49 15.64
N ASP A 81 -31.22 -25.24 15.32
CA ASP A 81 -30.12 -25.25 16.29
C ASP A 81 -29.70 -23.81 16.68
N LEU A 82 -29.56 -22.91 15.70
CA LEU A 82 -29.17 -21.50 15.95
C LEU A 82 -30.36 -20.57 16.21
N GLY A 83 -31.59 -21.04 16.04
CA GLY A 83 -32.79 -20.25 16.31
C GLY A 83 -33.04 -19.06 15.37
N LEU A 84 -32.37 -19.01 14.22
CA LEU A 84 -32.47 -17.87 13.30
C LEU A 84 -33.87 -17.74 12.70
N THR A 85 -34.33 -16.50 12.59
CA THR A 85 -35.57 -16.13 11.93
C THR A 85 -35.47 -16.27 10.41
N HIS A 86 -36.60 -16.12 9.73
CA HIS A 86 -36.65 -16.25 8.27
C HIS A 86 -35.76 -15.23 7.55
N GLN A 87 -35.71 -13.99 8.04
CA GLN A 87 -34.90 -12.93 7.46
C GLN A 87 -33.41 -13.17 7.74
N GLU A 88 -33.06 -13.54 8.97
CA GLU A 88 -31.67 -13.83 9.35
C GLU A 88 -31.06 -15.00 8.56
N VAL A 89 -31.86 -16.00 8.17
CA VAL A 89 -31.41 -17.06 7.26
C VAL A 89 -31.07 -16.51 5.87
N VAL A 90 -31.86 -15.56 5.37
CA VAL A 90 -31.58 -14.89 4.08
C VAL A 90 -30.33 -14.03 4.20
N ASP A 91 -30.21 -13.28 5.29
CA ASP A 91 -29.07 -12.41 5.56
C ASP A 91 -27.78 -13.23 5.71
N TYR A 92 -27.83 -14.39 6.38
CA TYR A 92 -26.72 -15.33 6.43
C TYR A 92 -26.28 -15.77 5.02
N ILE A 93 -27.21 -16.19 4.16
CA ILE A 93 -26.86 -16.63 2.80
C ILE A 93 -26.28 -15.46 1.99
N ASN A 94 -26.83 -14.26 2.15
CA ASN A 94 -26.31 -13.06 1.49
C ASN A 94 -24.94 -12.65 2.03
N ALA A 95 -24.68 -12.80 3.33
CA ALA A 95 -23.37 -12.57 3.91
C ALA A 95 -22.34 -13.55 3.32
N GLN A 96 -22.63 -14.86 3.34
CA GLN A 96 -21.77 -15.88 2.72
C GLN A 96 -21.61 -15.64 1.21
N ALA A 97 -22.65 -15.16 0.52
CA ALA A 97 -22.59 -14.84 -0.90
C ALA A 97 -21.74 -13.61 -1.22
N ASN A 98 -21.53 -12.71 -0.27
CA ASN A 98 -20.75 -11.47 -0.45
C ASN A 98 -19.47 -11.44 0.38
N ASP A 99 -19.14 -12.56 1.04
CA ASP A 99 -17.91 -12.76 1.81
C ASP A 99 -16.73 -12.96 0.86
N PHE A 100 -16.53 -11.98 -0.02
CA PHE A 100 -15.35 -11.87 -0.85
C PHE A 100 -14.29 -11.18 0.00
N GLN A 101 -13.53 -11.98 0.74
CA GLN A 101 -12.20 -11.56 1.14
C GLN A 101 -11.40 -11.51 -0.16
N GLY A 102 -11.25 -10.31 -0.73
CA GLY A 102 -10.31 -10.12 -1.84
C GLY A 102 -8.99 -10.71 -1.41
N ALA A 103 -8.34 -11.47 -2.30
CA ALA A 103 -7.02 -12.02 -2.04
C ALA A 103 -6.08 -10.87 -1.69
N THR A 104 -6.01 -10.52 -0.41
CA THR A 104 -4.90 -9.76 0.13
C THR A 104 -3.73 -10.68 -0.12
N SER A 105 -2.71 -10.17 -0.81
CA SER A 105 -1.42 -10.83 -0.72
C SER A 105 -1.19 -11.04 0.77
N VAL A 106 -0.92 -12.28 1.19
CA VAL A 106 -0.59 -12.58 2.59
C VAL A 106 0.72 -11.85 2.86
N ARG A 107 0.61 -10.57 3.20
CA ARG A 107 1.67 -9.79 3.79
C ARG A 107 1.92 -10.48 5.13
N PRO A 108 3.14 -10.97 5.40
CA PRO A 108 3.45 -11.39 6.74
C PRO A 108 3.11 -10.21 7.65
N GLY A 109 2.21 -10.45 8.60
CA GLY A 109 1.90 -9.45 9.61
C GLY A 109 3.20 -9.02 10.31
N LEU A 110 3.19 -7.83 10.88
CA LEU A 110 4.27 -7.44 11.78
C LEU A 110 4.34 -8.45 12.93
N ASP A 111 5.54 -8.72 13.42
CA ASP A 111 5.71 -9.50 14.65
C ASP A 111 5.16 -8.68 15.85
N ASP A 112 5.11 -9.30 17.03
CA ASP A 112 4.69 -8.65 18.29
C ASP A 112 5.54 -7.41 18.63
N HIS A 113 6.70 -7.26 17.99
CA HIS A 113 7.63 -6.14 18.14
C HIS A 113 8.10 -5.60 16.78
N PRO A 114 7.27 -4.80 16.10
CA PRO A 114 7.61 -4.30 14.77
C PRO A 114 8.91 -3.50 14.79
N ASN A 115 9.90 -3.94 14.02
CA ASN A 115 11.20 -3.29 13.94
C ASN A 115 11.44 -2.59 12.60
N PHE A 116 11.84 -1.32 12.68
CA PHE A 116 12.19 -0.48 11.54
C PHE A 116 13.69 -0.19 11.53
N ASP A 117 14.29 -0.23 10.35
CA ASP A 117 15.67 0.19 10.14
C ASP A 117 15.81 1.00 8.85
N LEU A 118 16.78 1.90 8.82
CA LEU A 118 17.18 2.61 7.62
C LEU A 118 18.34 1.85 6.98
N ASP A 119 18.24 1.55 5.68
CA ASP A 119 19.34 0.91 4.96
C ASP A 119 20.62 1.78 5.03
N PRO A 120 21.82 1.18 4.95
CA PRO A 120 23.09 1.90 4.95
C PRO A 120 23.21 3.03 3.92
N THR A 121 22.50 2.96 2.81
CA THR A 121 22.47 4.02 1.78
C THR A 121 21.46 5.12 2.05
N SER A 122 20.67 5.02 3.12
CA SER A 122 19.63 5.98 3.51
C SER A 122 18.59 6.21 2.41
N THR A 123 18.32 5.20 1.58
CA THR A 123 17.32 5.29 0.50
C THR A 123 16.06 4.50 0.78
N SER A 124 16.15 3.50 1.67
CA SER A 124 15.05 2.60 1.97
C SER A 124 14.89 2.36 3.47
N ILE A 125 13.64 2.28 3.93
CA ILE A 125 13.25 1.77 5.24
C ILE A 125 13.00 0.28 5.10
N ILE A 126 13.61 -0.53 5.95
CA ILE A 126 13.46 -1.98 6.02
C ILE A 126 12.60 -2.30 7.24
N VAL A 127 11.62 -3.18 7.04
CA VAL A 127 10.71 -3.67 8.09
C VAL A 127 11.02 -5.14 8.36
N ASP A 128 10.80 -5.58 9.60
CA ASP A 128 11.04 -6.96 10.07
C ASP A 128 10.33 -8.05 9.26
N ASN A 129 9.15 -7.75 8.71
CA ASN A 129 8.36 -8.63 7.85
C ASN A 129 8.92 -8.79 6.43
N GLY A 130 10.06 -8.15 6.13
CA GLY A 130 10.73 -8.18 4.83
C GLY A 130 10.22 -7.15 3.82
N GLU A 131 9.26 -6.31 4.20
CA GLU A 131 8.85 -5.17 3.38
C GLU A 131 9.90 -4.06 3.42
N HIS A 132 9.90 -3.23 2.37
CA HIS A 132 10.71 -2.03 2.32
C HIS A 132 9.94 -0.89 1.69
N PHE A 133 10.23 0.32 2.16
CA PHE A 133 9.62 1.56 1.69
C PHE A 133 10.72 2.53 1.29
N GLY A 134 10.49 3.37 0.29
CA GLY A 134 11.43 4.46 0.00
C GLY A 134 11.42 5.46 1.16
N VAL A 135 12.57 6.06 1.46
CA VAL A 135 12.60 7.21 2.37
C VAL A 135 11.70 8.33 1.85
N ASN A 136 11.11 9.10 2.74
CA ASN A 136 10.14 10.16 2.46
C ASN A 136 8.83 9.69 1.79
N THR A 137 8.56 8.37 1.68
CA THR A 137 7.31 7.83 1.09
C THR A 137 6.25 7.41 2.11
N ILE A 138 6.62 7.31 3.38
CA ILE A 138 5.75 6.95 4.50
C ILE A 138 5.90 7.94 5.66
N LYS A 139 4.90 7.99 6.54
CA LYS A 139 4.89 8.77 7.77
C LYS A 139 4.17 7.98 8.88
N ALA A 140 4.60 8.15 10.11
CA ALA A 140 3.87 7.72 11.29
C ALA A 140 2.87 8.81 11.71
N ILE A 141 1.66 8.41 12.06
CA ILE A 141 0.64 9.29 12.65
C ILE A 141 0.08 8.63 13.90
N LEU A 142 -0.42 9.44 14.82
CA LEU A 142 -1.14 8.95 15.99
C LEU A 142 -2.63 8.86 15.67
N GLY A 143 -3.20 7.66 15.84
CA GLY A 143 -4.63 7.42 15.75
C GLY A 143 -5.42 8.04 16.93
N PRO A 144 -6.76 8.13 16.81
CA PRO A 144 -7.62 8.65 17.87
C PRO A 144 -7.64 7.78 19.14
N ASP A 145 -7.14 6.56 19.04
CA ASP A 145 -7.00 5.55 20.09
C ASP A 145 -5.63 5.57 20.81
N ASN A 146 -4.71 6.46 20.39
CA ASN A 146 -3.31 6.52 20.82
C ASN A 146 -2.44 5.35 20.31
N LEU A 147 -2.88 4.62 19.29
CA LEU A 147 -2.04 3.69 18.57
C LEU A 147 -1.36 4.41 17.39
N VAL A 148 -0.24 3.85 16.93
CA VAL A 148 0.55 4.42 15.85
C VAL A 148 0.14 3.77 14.53
N ASP A 149 -0.20 4.58 13.55
CA ASP A 149 -0.47 4.14 12.18
C ASP A 149 0.67 4.55 11.26
N ILE A 150 1.06 3.64 10.36
CA ILE A 150 2.02 3.93 9.29
C ILE A 150 1.25 4.09 7.99
N VAL A 151 1.32 5.30 7.44
CA VAL A 151 0.56 5.70 6.26
C VAL A 151 1.49 6.26 5.20
N SER A 152 1.07 6.26 3.94
CA SER A 152 1.81 6.93 2.86
C SER A 152 1.94 8.43 3.15
N SER A 153 3.10 9.01 2.82
CA SER A 153 3.40 10.44 2.99
C SER A 153 2.69 11.36 1.97
N ASP A 154 1.59 10.91 1.35
CA ASP A 154 0.92 11.63 0.27
C ASP A 154 0.59 13.09 0.67
N PHE A 155 1.03 14.01 -0.19
CA PHE A 155 0.79 15.44 -0.08
C PHE A 155 -0.67 15.82 -0.42
N SER A 156 -1.51 14.83 -0.78
CA SER A 156 -2.90 15.04 -1.23
C SER A 156 -4.01 14.65 -0.23
N ASN A 157 -3.66 14.36 1.03
CA ASN A 157 -4.58 13.92 2.11
C ASN A 157 -5.33 12.60 1.85
N ASN A 158 -4.94 11.83 0.82
CA ASN A 158 -5.50 10.51 0.53
C ASN A 158 -4.50 9.41 0.90
N ASN A 159 -4.13 9.37 2.18
CA ASN A 159 -3.07 8.47 2.62
C ASN A 159 -3.53 7.00 2.54
N VAL A 160 -2.68 6.13 2.01
CA VAL A 160 -2.85 4.68 2.10
C VAL A 160 -2.28 4.21 3.43
N THR A 161 -3.08 3.52 4.24
CA THR A 161 -2.62 2.87 5.47
C THR A 161 -1.92 1.55 5.14
N TYR A 162 -0.68 1.40 5.61
CA TYR A 162 0.11 0.17 5.45
C TYR A 162 0.06 -0.68 6.72
N PHE A 163 0.17 -0.04 7.88
CA PHE A 163 0.08 -0.68 9.19
C PHE A 163 -0.83 0.18 10.07
N GLU A 164 -1.77 -0.46 10.76
CA GLU A 164 -2.74 0.17 11.66
C GLU A 164 -2.56 -0.39 13.07
N ASP A 165 -3.00 0.38 14.06
CA ASP A 165 -3.17 -0.06 15.44
C ASP A 165 -1.88 -0.59 16.10
N CYS A 166 -0.71 -0.04 15.76
CA CYS A 166 0.56 -0.48 16.35
C CYS A 166 0.75 0.10 17.77
N PRO A 167 0.93 -0.72 18.82
CA PRO A 167 1.19 -0.23 20.17
C PRO A 167 2.53 0.50 20.25
N PRO A 168 2.57 1.76 20.72
CA PRO A 168 3.80 2.56 20.74
C PRO A 168 4.93 1.94 21.57
N GLU A 169 4.59 1.20 22.63
CA GLU A 169 5.54 0.49 23.50
C GLU A 169 6.27 -0.68 22.83
N ASN A 170 5.71 -1.26 21.77
CA ASN A 170 6.25 -2.44 21.10
C ASN A 170 7.11 -2.08 19.88
N LEU A 171 7.08 -0.82 19.44
CA LEU A 171 7.80 -0.35 18.27
C LEU A 171 9.30 -0.24 18.54
N GLN A 172 10.10 -0.73 17.60
CA GLN A 172 11.56 -0.75 17.70
C GLN A 172 12.22 -0.06 16.51
N ILE A 173 13.37 0.56 16.79
CA ILE A 173 14.32 1.01 15.77
C ILE A 173 15.63 0.26 15.99
N LYS A 174 16.14 -0.42 14.95
CA LYS A 174 17.41 -1.18 15.02
C LYS A 174 17.45 -2.19 16.20
N GLY A 175 16.31 -2.81 16.52
CA GLY A 175 16.15 -3.77 17.61
C GLY A 175 16.11 -3.15 19.02
N SER A 176 15.98 -1.82 19.13
CA SER A 176 15.82 -1.11 20.40
C SER A 176 14.43 -0.50 20.50
N PHE A 177 13.76 -0.73 21.63
CA PHE A 177 12.46 -0.13 21.92
C PHE A 177 12.52 1.40 21.93
N ILE A 178 11.54 2.03 21.30
CA ILE A 178 11.40 3.48 21.31
C ILE A 178 10.80 3.90 22.64
N GLY A 179 11.60 4.54 23.49
CA GLY A 179 11.12 5.06 24.77
C GLY A 179 10.39 6.39 24.61
N GLY A 180 9.34 6.63 25.40
CA GLY A 180 8.63 7.91 25.45
C GLY A 180 7.11 7.75 25.47
N GLY A 181 6.39 8.85 25.31
CA GLY A 181 4.96 8.84 25.04
C GLY A 181 4.65 8.56 23.56
N PRO A 182 3.38 8.36 23.18
CA PRO A 182 3.00 8.02 21.81
C PRO A 182 3.47 9.06 20.77
N ASN A 183 3.47 10.35 21.12
CA ASN A 183 3.99 11.40 20.24
C ASN A 183 5.52 11.32 20.05
N ASP A 184 6.27 10.91 21.07
CA ASP A 184 7.72 10.75 20.96
C ASP A 184 8.06 9.60 20.00
N VAL A 185 7.28 8.51 20.07
CA VAL A 185 7.41 7.36 19.16
C VAL A 185 7.11 7.76 17.72
N VAL A 186 6.02 8.51 17.49
CA VAL A 186 5.67 9.04 16.17
C VAL A 186 6.77 9.96 15.63
N ASN A 187 7.34 10.82 16.47
CA ASN A 187 8.43 11.71 16.07
C ASN A 187 9.70 10.93 15.70
N ALA A 188 10.08 9.94 16.51
CA ALA A 188 11.25 9.10 16.24
C ALA A 188 11.12 8.30 14.94
N LEU A 189 9.92 7.77 14.67
CA LEU A 189 9.65 7.08 13.40
C LEU A 189 9.65 8.03 12.21
N ASN A 190 9.04 9.21 12.34
CA ASN A 190 9.08 10.21 11.25
C ASN A 190 10.49 10.73 10.99
N GLU A 191 11.33 10.87 12.01
CA GLU A 191 12.75 11.19 11.85
C GLU A 191 13.49 10.06 11.10
N LEU A 192 13.17 8.79 11.38
CA LEU A 192 13.73 7.67 10.64
C LEU A 192 13.27 7.65 9.18
N PHE A 193 11.99 7.95 8.92
CA PHE A 193 11.37 7.90 7.59
C PHE A 193 11.75 9.09 6.72
N THR A 194 12.23 10.18 7.32
CA THR A 194 12.61 11.39 6.59
C THR A 194 14.13 11.51 6.51
N VAL A 195 14.64 11.48 5.28
CA VAL A 195 16.06 11.73 5.02
C VAL A 195 16.14 13.00 4.18
N GLY A 196 16.91 13.97 4.66
CA GLY A 196 17.19 15.20 3.93
C GLY A 196 17.83 14.89 2.57
N ALA A 197 17.60 15.75 1.58
CA ALA A 197 18.25 15.61 0.29
C ALA A 197 19.77 15.51 0.50
N PHE A 198 20.42 14.54 -0.14
CA PHE A 198 21.89 14.45 -0.15
C PHE A 198 22.45 15.83 -0.50
N GLU A 199 23.22 16.43 0.41
CA GLU A 199 24.04 17.57 0.03
C GLU A 199 24.96 17.07 -1.07
N SER A 200 24.75 17.56 -2.28
CA SER A 200 25.73 17.40 -3.36
C SER A 200 27.06 17.87 -2.78
N VAL A 201 28.00 16.94 -2.60
CA VAL A 201 29.39 17.31 -2.40
C VAL A 201 29.81 17.95 -3.72
N VAL A 202 29.63 19.26 -3.81
CA VAL A 202 30.29 20.06 -4.82
C VAL A 202 31.77 19.93 -4.47
N ILE A 203 32.46 19.00 -5.14
CA ILE A 203 33.91 19.04 -5.18
C ILE A 203 34.24 20.27 -6.02
N SER A 204 34.20 21.44 -5.36
CA SER A 204 34.92 22.60 -5.84
C SER A 204 36.38 22.23 -5.66
N ASP A 205 36.98 21.60 -6.67
CA ASP A 205 38.42 21.50 -6.73
C ASP A 205 38.98 22.92 -6.61
N PRO A 206 39.70 23.26 -5.52
CA PRO A 206 40.24 24.61 -5.33
C PRO A 206 41.25 25.00 -6.41
N PHE A 207 41.64 24.07 -7.28
CA PHE A 207 42.57 24.27 -8.39
C PHE A 207 41.92 24.18 -9.78
N SER A 208 40.59 24.06 -9.89
CA SER A 208 39.88 23.93 -11.18
C SER A 208 40.13 25.08 -12.17
N THR A 209 40.56 26.25 -11.67
CA THR A 209 40.96 27.41 -12.49
C THR A 209 42.46 27.71 -12.47
N MET A 210 43.29 26.94 -11.76
CA MET A 210 44.73 27.04 -11.92
C MET A 210 45.11 26.42 -13.26
N ILE A 211 45.04 27.22 -14.32
CA ILE A 211 45.95 27.05 -15.47
C ILE A 211 47.33 27.00 -14.83
N ALA A 212 47.96 25.82 -14.85
CA ALA A 212 49.33 25.69 -14.43
C ALA A 212 50.16 26.63 -15.31
N ASP A 213 50.60 27.75 -14.74
CA ASP A 213 51.78 28.42 -15.26
C ASP A 213 52.93 27.44 -15.04
N VAL A 214 53.20 26.66 -16.08
CA VAL A 214 54.27 25.66 -16.12
C VAL A 214 55.58 26.39 -16.34
N ASN A 215 56.01 27.17 -15.34
CA ASN A 215 57.24 27.94 -15.38
C ASN A 215 57.39 28.72 -16.69
N GLY A 216 56.53 29.73 -16.92
CA GLY A 216 56.75 30.75 -17.93
C GLY A 216 58.13 31.37 -17.76
N VAL A 217 59.13 30.74 -18.37
CA VAL A 217 60.41 31.34 -18.69
C VAL A 217 60.04 32.59 -19.47
N ASP A 218 60.42 33.74 -18.92
CA ASP A 218 60.30 35.03 -19.59
C ASP A 218 61.08 34.92 -20.90
N ALA A 219 60.37 34.59 -21.97
CA ALA A 219 60.96 34.49 -23.27
C ALA A 219 61.14 35.93 -23.73
N GLY A 220 62.34 36.46 -23.45
CA GLY A 220 62.82 37.73 -23.96
C GLY A 220 62.83 37.68 -25.49
N TYR A 221 61.66 37.87 -26.08
CA TYR A 221 61.49 38.05 -27.51
C TYR A 221 61.78 39.52 -27.79
N THR A 222 62.98 39.78 -28.31
CA THR A 222 63.15 40.94 -29.18
C THR A 222 62.28 40.69 -30.40
N LEU A 223 61.29 41.54 -30.62
CA LEU A 223 60.42 41.48 -31.79
C LEU A 223 61.27 41.79 -33.04
N GLU A 224 61.58 40.77 -33.82
CA GLU A 224 62.31 40.90 -35.08
C GLU A 224 61.31 40.98 -36.25
N GLY A 225 61.14 42.18 -36.79
CA GLY A 225 60.31 42.44 -37.97
C GLY A 225 59.61 43.80 -37.91
N VAL A 226 59.59 44.54 -39.02
CA VAL A 226 58.96 45.88 -39.11
C VAL A 226 57.43 45.86 -39.02
N ASP A 227 56.81 44.69 -39.04
CA ASP A 227 55.34 44.49 -39.01
C ASP A 227 54.86 43.68 -37.78
N ALA A 228 55.68 43.57 -36.73
CA ALA A 228 55.23 42.95 -35.48
C ALA A 228 54.14 43.83 -34.84
N ILE A 229 52.95 43.26 -34.61
CA ILE A 229 51.88 43.93 -33.87
C ILE A 229 52.28 43.88 -32.39
N ASP A 230 52.75 45.02 -31.87
CA ASP A 230 52.94 45.26 -30.44
C ASP A 230 51.56 45.43 -29.77
N PRO A 231 51.12 44.52 -28.88
CA PRO A 231 49.85 44.64 -28.18
C PRO A 231 49.86 45.68 -27.05
N GLU A 232 51.04 46.16 -26.61
CA GLU A 232 51.20 47.18 -25.57
C GLU A 232 51.50 48.58 -26.14
N GLY A 233 52.09 48.66 -27.33
CA GLY A 233 52.54 49.89 -27.98
C GLY A 233 51.43 50.71 -28.65
N ASP A 234 51.45 52.02 -28.40
CA ASP A 234 50.54 53.12 -28.82
C ASP A 234 49.22 53.33 -28.04
N ASP A 235 48.62 52.31 -27.40
CA ASP A 235 47.33 52.50 -26.70
C ASP A 235 47.47 52.95 -25.22
N ILE A 236 48.59 52.66 -24.55
CA ILE A 236 48.76 52.92 -23.10
C ILE A 236 49.79 54.01 -22.78
N PHE A 237 50.80 54.21 -23.62
CA PHE A 237 51.80 55.26 -23.40
C PHE A 237 51.80 56.23 -24.57
N THR A 238 51.20 57.41 -24.36
CA THR A 238 51.32 58.54 -25.27
C THR A 238 52.79 58.84 -25.50
N TYR A 239 53.24 58.68 -26.75
CA TYR A 239 54.55 59.10 -27.22
C TYR A 239 54.73 60.62 -26.98
N ASP A 240 55.49 60.99 -25.94
CA ASP A 240 56.01 62.35 -25.74
C ASP A 240 57.26 62.51 -26.61
N GLY A 241 57.06 62.97 -27.84
CA GLY A 241 58.11 63.12 -28.84
C GLY A 241 59.19 64.14 -28.46
N VAL A 242 60.15 63.71 -27.64
CA VAL A 242 61.45 64.38 -27.47
C VAL A 242 62.56 63.35 -27.68
N GLY A 243 63.33 63.58 -28.74
CA GLY A 243 64.36 62.67 -29.24
C GLY A 243 65.68 62.65 -28.48
#